data_AF-A0A8H4QR33-F1
#
_entry.id   AF-A0A8H4QR33-F1
#
_cell.length_a   1.000
_cell.length_b   1.000
_cell.length_c   1.000
_cell.angle_alpha   90.00
_cell.angle_beta   90.00
_cell.angle_gamma   90.00
#
_symmetry.space_group_name_H-M   'P 1'
#
loop_
_entity.id
_entity.type
_entity.pdbx_description
1 polymer ?
#
loop_
_entity_poly.entity_id
_entity_poly.type
_entity_poly.pdbx_seq_one_letter_code
_entity_poly.pdbx_strand_id
1 'polypeptide(L)' 'MGHGPVKTDPAIERFNTMREQAYLNFRWTRRTIRTGILGFIVVPAAVYYIADKYEMRWDFSGRLKGEPLTIDSNKS' A
#
# COMPACT_ATOMS: atom_id res chain seq x y z
N MET A 1 -9.55 -44.72 -12.43
CA MET A 1 -9.08 -43.38 -12.03
C MET A 1 -7.77 -43.12 -12.79
N GLY A 2 -7.81 -42.80 -14.08
CA GLY A 2 -8.00 -41.43 -14.58
C GLY A 2 -6.65 -40.72 -14.66
N HIS A 3 -5.93 -40.84 -15.79
CA HIS A 3 -4.83 -39.93 -16.11
C HIS A 3 -5.40 -38.50 -16.19
N GLY A 4 -5.11 -37.66 -15.20
CA GLY A 4 -5.45 -36.24 -15.28
C GLY A 4 -4.69 -35.61 -16.45
N PRO A 5 -5.24 -34.57 -17.11
CA PRO A 5 -4.63 -33.95 -18.29
C PRO A 5 -3.28 -33.28 -17.99
N VAL A 6 -2.88 -33.13 -16.72
CA VAL A 6 -1.65 -32.46 -16.31
C VAL A 6 -0.75 -33.40 -15.50
N LYS A 7 0.55 -33.35 -15.78
CA LYS A 7 1.57 -34.00 -14.93
C LYS A 7 1.77 -33.15 -13.69
N THR A 8 1.44 -33.71 -12.53
CA THR A 8 1.61 -33.05 -11.24
C THR A 8 3.07 -33.14 -10.80
N ASP A 9 3.77 -32.00 -10.76
CA ASP A 9 5.09 -31.90 -10.17
C ASP A 9 4.96 -31.74 -8.64
N PRO A 10 5.47 -32.68 -7.83
CA PRO A 10 5.38 -32.59 -6.38
C PRO A 10 6.06 -31.34 -5.81
N ALA A 11 7.04 -30.76 -6.49
CA ALA A 11 7.69 -29.52 -6.04
C ALA A 11 6.74 -28.32 -6.13
N ILE A 12 5.98 -28.23 -7.23
CA ILE A 12 5.00 -27.14 -7.45
C ILE A 12 3.84 -27.27 -6.46
N GLU A 13 3.34 -28.48 -6.22
CA GLU A 13 2.28 -28.72 -5.23
C GLU A 13 2.70 -28.35 -3.81
N ARG A 14 3.94 -28.70 -3.42
CA ARG A 14 4.51 -28.32 -2.11
C ARG A 14 4.67 -26.81 -1.97
N PHE A 15 5.11 -26.13 -3.02
CA PHE A 15 5.19 -24.66 -3.00
C PHE A 15 3.81 -24.01 -2.91
N ASN A 16 2.82 -24.54 -3.63
CA ASN A 16 1.46 -24.04 -3.58
C ASN A 16 0.87 -24.21 -2.17
N THR A 17 0.96 -25.42 -1.62
CA THR A 17 0.50 -25.71 -0.26
C THR A 17 1.23 -24.85 0.77
N MET A 18 2.55 -24.67 0.67
CA MET A 18 3.32 -23.77 1.56
C MET A 18 2.77 -22.34 1.56
N ARG A 19 2.45 -21.77 0.38
CA ARG A 19 1.90 -20.41 0.28
C ARG A 19 0.49 -20.32 0.83
N GLU A 20 -0.38 -21.27 0.47
CA GLU A 20 -1.78 -21.29 0.92
C GLU A 20 -1.87 -21.47 2.44
N GLN A 21 -1.01 -22.29 3.03
CA GLN A 21 -1.00 -22.58 4.46
C GLN A 21 -0.02 -21.72 5.27
N ALA A 22 0.55 -20.68 4.66
CA ALA A 22 1.57 -19.84 5.30
C ALA A 22 1.08 -19.19 6.60
N TYR A 23 -0.21 -18.87 6.70
CA TYR A 23 -0.81 -18.27 7.89
C TYR A 23 -0.83 -19.20 9.11
N LEU A 24 -0.91 -20.52 8.92
CA LEU A 24 -0.91 -21.49 10.02
C LEU A 24 0.42 -21.49 10.79
N ASN A 25 1.52 -21.24 10.07
CA ASN A 25 2.87 -21.22 10.64
C ASN A 25 3.36 -19.80 10.95
N PHE A 26 2.50 -18.80 10.81
CA PHE A 26 2.88 -17.41 11.02
C PHE A 26 3.19 -17.12 12.50
N ARG A 27 4.23 -16.32 12.73
CA ARG A 27 4.66 -15.90 14.07
C ARG A 27 4.96 -14.41 14.10
N TRP A 28 4.52 -13.76 15.17
CA TRP A 28 4.88 -12.38 15.47
C TRP A 28 6.32 -12.33 15.96
N THR A 29 7.20 -11.83 15.10
CA THR A 29 8.61 -11.57 15.42
C THR A 29 8.86 -10.08 15.32
N ARG A 30 9.96 -9.60 15.90
CA ARG A 30 10.33 -8.17 15.81
C ARG A 30 10.39 -7.68 14.36
N ARG A 31 10.81 -8.54 13.42
CA ARG A 31 10.85 -8.21 11.99
C ARG A 31 9.44 -8.10 11.39
N THR A 32 8.58 -9.10 11.58
CA THR A 32 7.23 -9.11 11.00
C THR A 32 6.35 -8.01 11.57
N ILE A 33 6.48 -7.71 12.88
CA ILE A 33 5.80 -6.59 13.53
C ILE A 33 6.24 -5.25 12.91
N ARG A 34 7.55 -5.01 12.74
CA ARG A 34 8.05 -3.77 12.13
C ARG A 34 7.51 -3.59 10.71
N THR A 35 7.57 -4.64 9.89
CA THR A 35 7.03 -4.60 8.52
C THR A 35 5.53 -4.34 8.52
N GLY A 36 4.77 -4.98 9.41
CA GLY A 36 3.33 -4.77 9.55
C GLY A 36 2.98 -3.35 9.97
N ILE A 37 3.63 -2.81 11.00
CA ILE A 37 3.39 -1.44 11.48
C ILE A 37 3.73 -0.42 10.40
N LEU A 38 4.87 -0.58 9.72
CA LEU A 38 5.27 0.34 8.64
C LEU A 38 4.24 0.32 7.50
N GLY A 39 3.85 -0.87 7.04
CA GLY A 39 2.96 -1.02 5.89
C GLY A 39 1.50 -0.66 6.17
N PHE A 40 0.95 -1.06 7.33
CA PHE A 40 -0.47 -0.90 7.62
C PHE A 40 -0.82 0.36 8.43
N ILE A 41 0.15 0.94 9.15
CA ILE A 41 -0.12 2.11 10.01
C ILE A 41 0.63 3.33 9.47
N VAL A 42 1.96 3.23 9.38
CA VAL A 42 2.79 4.41 9.08
C VAL A 42 2.53 4.94 7.68
N VAL A 43 2.52 4.06 6.67
CA VAL A 43 2.29 4.48 5.28
C VAL A 43 0.89 5.09 5.09
N PRO A 44 -0.22 4.44 5.48
CA PRO A 44 -1.55 5.05 5.33
C PRO A 44 -1.72 6.33 6.13
N ALA A 45 -1.21 6.40 7.37
CA ALA A 45 -1.30 7.61 8.19
C ALA A 45 -0.50 8.77 7.58
N ALA A 46 0.69 8.52 7.04
CA ALA A 46 1.48 9.53 6.37
C ALA A 46 0.77 10.05 5.11
N VAL A 47 0.21 9.16 4.29
CA VAL A 47 -0.55 9.55 3.09
C VAL A 47 -1.78 10.38 3.48
N TYR A 48 -2.54 9.94 4.48
CA TYR A 48 -3.70 10.68 4.96
C TYR A 48 -3.32 12.07 5.50
N TYR A 49 -2.25 12.15 6.31
CA TYR A 49 -1.78 13.42 6.85
C TYR A 49 -1.33 14.39 5.74
N ILE A 50 -0.62 13.90 4.73
CA ILE A 50 -0.23 14.72 3.58
C ILE A 50 -1.48 15.17 2.82
N ALA A 51 -2.42 14.27 2.55
CA ALA A 51 -3.67 14.61 1.89
C ALA A 51 -4.41 15.73 2.66
N ASP A 52 -4.66 15.55 3.95
CA ASP A 52 -5.32 16.53 4.81
C ASP A 52 -4.60 17.89 4.85
N LYS A 53 -3.25 17.90 4.87
CA LYS A 53 -2.46 19.13 4.90
C LYS A 53 -2.45 19.92 3.59
N TYR A 54 -2.62 19.24 2.46
CA TYR A 54 -2.57 19.86 1.14
C TYR A 54 -3.94 19.89 0.44
N GLU A 55 -4.97 19.36 1.09
CA GLU A 55 -6.34 19.38 0.63
C GLU A 55 -6.78 20.83 0.39
N MET A 56 -7.26 21.11 -0.82
CA MET A 56 -7.73 22.43 -1.26
C MET A 56 -6.74 23.57 -1.01
N ARG A 57 -5.44 23.28 -0.85
CA ARG A 57 -4.45 24.34 -0.62
C ARG A 57 -4.03 25.02 -1.92
N TRP A 58 -4.12 24.31 -3.03
CA TRP A 58 -3.63 24.76 -4.33
C TRP A 58 -4.75 24.80 -5.36
N ASP A 59 -4.85 25.93 -6.06
CA ASP A 59 -5.74 26.11 -7.20
C ASP A 59 -4.93 26.55 -8.42
N PHE A 60 -4.85 25.67 -9.40
CA PHE A 60 -4.14 25.89 -10.65
C PHE A 60 -5.07 26.38 -11.77
N SER A 61 -6.37 26.47 -11.52
CA SER A 61 -7.35 26.84 -12.54
C SER A 61 -7.15 28.29 -12.97
N GLY A 62 -6.80 28.49 -14.25
CA GLY A 62 -6.73 29.82 -14.87
C GLY A 62 -5.62 30.75 -14.37
N ARG A 63 -4.64 30.27 -13.58
CA ARG A 63 -3.56 31.10 -13.01
C ARG A 63 -2.51 31.51 -14.04
N LEU A 64 -2.10 32.79 -14.00
CA LEU A 64 -1.06 33.36 -14.88
C LEU A 64 0.35 33.25 -14.27
N LYS A 65 1.38 33.45 -15.11
CA LYS A 65 2.79 33.42 -14.68
C LYS A 65 3.05 34.51 -13.63
N GLY A 66 3.47 34.10 -12.42
CA GLY A 66 3.79 34.99 -11.31
C GLY A 66 2.66 35.15 -10.29
N GLU A 67 1.49 34.58 -10.55
CA GLU A 67 0.39 34.57 -9.58
C GLU A 67 0.58 33.46 -8.54
N PRO A 68 0.17 33.70 -7.28
CA PRO A 68 0.23 32.68 -6.24
C PRO A 68 -0.80 31.57 -6.50
N LEU A 69 -0.35 30.31 -6.37
CA LEU A 69 -1.17 29.11 -6.50
C LEU A 69 -1.91 28.74 -5.20
N THR A 70 -1.55 29.38 -4.09
CA THR A 70 -2.15 29.10 -2.77
C THR A 70 -3.45 29.89 -2.61
N ILE A 71 -4.53 29.20 -2.23
CA ILE A 71 -5.88 29.79 -2.12
C ILE A 71 -5.94 30.89 -1.04
N ASP A 72 -5.17 30.76 0.05
CA ASP A 72 -5.12 31.73 1.16
C ASP A 72 -4.37 33.05 0.87
N SER A 73 -3.84 33.26 -0.34
CA SER A 73 -3.05 34.45 -0.68
C SER A 73 -3.87 35.76 -0.75
N ASN A 74 -5.20 35.70 -0.65
CA ASN A 74 -6.11 36.85 -0.70
C ASN A 74 -6.89 37.02 0.62
N LYS A 75 -6.17 37.12 1.74
CA LYS A 75 -6.71 37.63 3.01
C LYS A 75 -5.94 38.91 3.34
N SER A 76 -6.61 40.05 3.12
CA SER A 76 -6.18 41.41 3.44
C SER A 76 -6.00 41.64 4.93
#